data_AF-A0A315XDF6-F1
#
_entry.id   AF-A0A315XDF6-F1
#
_cell.length_a   1.000
_cell.length_b   1.000
_cell.length_c   1.000
_cell.angle_alpha   90.00
_cell.angle_beta   90.00
_cell.angle_gamma   90.00
#
_symmetry.space_group_name_H-M   'P 1'
#
loop_
_entity.id
_entity.type
_entity.pdbx_description
1 polymer ?
#
loop_
_entity_poly.entity_id
_entity_poly.type
_entity_poly.pdbx_seq_one_letter_code
_entity_poly.pdbx_strand_id
1 'polypeptide(L)'
;MTMKFPDLAVRTYEDILDEMVSSIPRYSEKWINFNPADPGITILEILAWIFDANLYMINRMPEESYMNFIRLIAGARGEDVNLLLDKLRKDPNSDRDHIELLSFLKEIEEKKNNGHPIKDINGMKAAALRFLQSDYRAVTEENFAALAIEATRNRDEKIPGVKRTIVKGSPDGKIEIIIISDRQEKYAELKKIVKDYLEPRRLICTKIVVKEPVYSLLKIQIEATLLPHASARIIKRNIQKNIEDFLDPVKGGDDKKGWPYGRPVSVYELFHIIEETQGVDHVDNVILDDKPGLKNKKIEGLMGKVDISIKVAGEK
;
A
#
# COMPACT_ATOMS: atom_id res chain seq x y z
N MET A 1 13.06 21.79 13.33
CA MET A 1 12.50 21.57 14.68
C MET A 1 13.16 20.34 15.27
N THR A 2 13.94 20.49 16.33
CA THR A 2 14.60 19.41 17.06
C THR A 2 13.56 18.71 17.93
N MET A 3 13.05 17.55 17.48
CA MET A 3 12.25 16.68 18.33
C MET A 3 13.13 16.19 19.49
N LYS A 4 12.75 16.54 20.72
CA LYS A 4 13.38 15.99 21.93
C LYS A 4 13.06 14.50 21.98
N PHE A 5 14.06 13.67 22.30
CA PHE A 5 13.84 12.25 22.55
C PHE A 5 12.80 12.07 23.66
N PRO A 6 11.90 11.08 23.54
CA PRO A 6 10.99 10.76 24.64
C PRO A 6 11.84 10.32 25.84
N ASP A 7 11.68 11.02 26.94
CA ASP A 7 12.26 10.64 28.21
C ASP A 7 11.50 9.40 28.71
N LEU A 8 12.20 8.25 28.75
CA LEU A 8 11.63 7.00 29.25
C LEU A 8 11.73 6.91 30.78
N ALA A 9 12.56 7.73 31.42
CA ALA A 9 12.67 7.86 32.87
C ALA A 9 11.78 9.00 33.38
N VAL A 10 10.48 8.87 33.15
CA VAL A 10 9.49 9.89 33.59
C VAL A 10 9.36 9.95 35.11
N ARG A 11 9.81 8.91 35.82
CA ARG A 11 9.67 8.76 37.27
C ARG A 11 11.00 8.99 37.96
N THR A 12 10.97 9.73 39.05
CA THR A 12 12.09 9.97 39.94
C THR A 12 12.13 8.93 41.07
N TYR A 13 13.25 8.87 41.78
CA TYR A 13 13.39 8.11 43.04
C TYR A 13 12.21 8.33 44.00
N GLU A 14 11.78 9.57 44.21
CA GLU A 14 10.70 9.93 45.14
C GLU A 14 9.37 9.34 44.68
N ASP A 15 9.05 9.46 43.39
CA ASP A 15 7.82 8.88 42.81
C ASP A 15 7.77 7.36 42.98
N ILE A 16 8.91 6.69 42.83
CA ILE A 16 9.02 5.23 42.97
C ILE A 16 8.84 4.82 44.44
N LEU A 17 9.51 5.52 45.36
CA LEU A 17 9.43 5.23 46.78
C LEU A 17 8.01 5.44 47.31
N ASP A 18 7.35 6.53 46.93
CA ASP A 18 5.97 6.83 47.32
C ASP A 18 4.98 5.77 46.79
N GLU A 19 5.16 5.32 45.54
CA GLU A 19 4.36 4.22 44.99
C GLU A 19 4.61 2.91 45.76
N MET A 20 5.86 2.59 46.07
CA MET A 20 6.20 1.40 46.85
C MET A 20 5.58 1.44 48.25
N VAL A 21 5.72 2.55 48.98
CA VAL A 21 5.18 2.72 50.34
C VAL A 21 3.65 2.69 50.34
N SER A 22 3.01 3.40 49.41
CA SER A 22 1.54 3.41 49.29
C SER A 22 0.97 2.04 48.90
N SER A 23 1.78 1.16 48.30
CA SER A 23 1.38 -0.22 47.97
C SER A 23 1.45 -1.19 49.16
N ILE A 24 2.19 -0.90 50.23
CA ILE A 24 2.40 -1.81 51.37
C ILE A 24 1.08 -2.33 51.99
N PRO A 25 0.06 -1.48 52.24
CA PRO A 25 -1.21 -1.93 52.82
C PRO A 25 -1.96 -2.96 51.97
N ARG A 26 -1.67 -3.02 50.66
CA ARG A 26 -2.24 -4.01 49.76
C ARG A 26 -1.66 -5.41 49.99
N TYR A 27 -0.42 -5.50 50.47
CA TYR A 27 0.31 -6.76 50.63
C TYR A 27 0.39 -7.23 52.08
N SER A 28 0.37 -6.31 53.05
CA SER A 28 0.44 -6.65 54.47
C SER A 28 -0.33 -5.66 55.32
N GLU A 29 -1.37 -6.15 56.00
CA GLU A 29 -2.10 -5.40 57.02
C GLU A 29 -1.30 -5.23 58.33
N LYS A 30 -0.23 -6.01 58.52
CA LYS A 30 0.59 -6.00 59.74
C LYS A 30 1.70 -4.95 59.72
N TRP A 31 2.09 -4.48 58.53
CA TRP A 31 3.18 -3.51 58.39
C TRP A 31 2.61 -2.08 58.40
N ILE A 32 2.63 -1.48 59.58
CA ILE A 32 1.98 -0.18 59.86
C ILE A 32 3.02 0.94 60.07
N ASN A 33 4.28 0.56 60.33
CA ASN A 33 5.38 1.51 60.53
C ASN A 33 6.06 1.85 59.20
N PHE A 34 5.95 3.10 58.78
CA PHE A 34 6.57 3.60 57.53
C PHE A 34 7.72 4.59 57.80
N ASN A 35 8.28 4.57 59.02
CA ASN A 35 9.39 5.46 59.36
C ASN A 35 10.70 5.03 58.68
N PRO A 36 11.62 5.96 58.36
CA PRO A 36 12.93 5.63 57.78
C PRO A 36 13.81 4.71 58.65
N ALA A 37 13.54 4.65 59.96
CA ALA A 37 14.22 3.75 60.88
C ALA A 37 13.75 2.28 60.77
N ASP A 38 12.66 2.02 60.05
CA ASP A 38 12.18 0.67 59.77
C ASP A 38 13.10 -0.01 58.73
N PRO A 39 13.71 -1.17 59.05
CA PRO A 39 14.58 -1.88 58.11
C PRO A 39 13.90 -2.23 56.79
N GLY A 40 12.58 -2.47 56.79
CA GLY A 40 11.83 -2.73 55.57
C GLY A 40 11.70 -1.50 54.67
N ILE A 41 11.57 -0.31 55.26
CA ILE A 41 11.56 0.96 54.51
C ILE A 41 12.94 1.22 53.91
N THR A 42 14.01 0.99 54.67
CA THR A 42 15.38 1.08 54.13
C THR A 42 15.62 0.15 52.93
N ILE A 43 15.04 -1.05 52.93
CA ILE A 43 15.12 -1.95 51.76
C ILE A 43 14.37 -1.35 50.56
N LEU A 44 13.19 -0.77 50.77
CA LEU A 44 12.44 -0.09 49.70
C LEU A 44 13.19 1.11 49.15
N GLU A 45 13.85 1.90 50.00
CA GLU A 45 14.73 3.01 49.58
C GLU A 45 15.87 2.50 48.67
N ILE A 46 16.55 1.41 49.04
CA ILE A 46 17.61 0.81 48.21
C ILE A 46 17.04 0.31 46.86
N LEU A 47 15.89 -0.35 46.89
CA LEU A 47 15.25 -0.84 45.66
C LEU A 47 14.80 0.30 44.74
N ALA A 48 14.25 1.37 45.31
CA ALA A 48 13.89 2.58 44.57
C ALA A 48 15.13 3.21 43.92
N TRP A 49 16.25 3.27 44.64
CA TRP A 49 17.51 3.76 44.08
C TRP A 49 18.05 2.89 42.94
N ILE A 50 18.00 1.55 43.07
CA ILE A 50 18.38 0.64 41.99
C ILE A 50 17.49 0.85 40.76
N PHE A 51 16.19 1.07 40.96
CA PHE A 51 15.25 1.28 39.86
C PHE A 51 15.50 2.62 39.15
N ASP A 52 15.71 3.70 39.89
CA ASP A 52 16.08 5.02 39.36
C ASP A 52 17.38 4.96 38.54
N ALA A 53 18.40 4.26 39.05
CA ALA A 53 19.64 4.03 38.31
C ALA A 53 19.42 3.26 37.00
N ASN A 54 18.54 2.25 36.99
CA ASN A 54 18.18 1.52 35.78
C ASN A 54 17.39 2.38 34.78
N LEU A 55 16.44 3.19 35.26
CA LEU A 55 15.67 4.12 34.42
C LEU A 55 16.61 5.11 33.72
N TYR A 56 17.57 5.66 34.47
CA TYR A 56 18.61 6.52 33.91
C TYR A 56 19.45 5.81 32.84
N MET A 57 19.79 4.52 33.04
CA MET A 57 20.52 3.74 32.04
C MET A 57 19.70 3.50 30.77
N ILE A 58 18.38 3.26 30.88
CA ILE A 58 17.49 3.08 29.72
C ILE A 58 17.48 4.33 28.83
N ASN A 59 17.50 5.53 29.42
CA ASN A 59 17.62 6.78 28.67
C ASN A 59 18.95 6.99 27.95
N ARG A 60 19.98 6.22 28.31
CA ARG A 60 21.34 6.33 27.77
C ARG A 60 21.72 5.20 26.82
N MET A 61 20.73 4.53 26.21
CA MET A 61 21.03 3.50 25.21
C MET A 61 21.98 4.05 24.13
N PRO A 62 23.17 3.44 23.96
CA PRO A 62 24.12 3.88 22.96
C PRO A 62 23.57 3.80 21.54
N GLU A 63 24.02 4.68 20.64
CA GLU A 63 23.70 4.63 19.21
C GLU A 63 24.04 3.26 18.59
N GLU A 64 25.08 2.60 19.11
CA GLU A 64 25.49 1.26 18.69
C GLU A 64 24.43 0.19 18.95
N SER A 65 23.65 0.31 20.03
CA SER A 65 22.54 -0.60 20.30
C SER A 65 21.46 -0.50 19.22
N TYR A 66 21.14 0.73 18.77
CA TYR A 66 20.16 0.94 17.68
C TYR A 66 20.63 0.36 16.35
N MET A 67 21.91 0.52 16.02
CA MET A 67 22.50 -0.10 14.83
C MET A 67 22.45 -1.63 14.90
N ASN A 68 22.74 -2.21 16.08
CA ASN A 68 22.63 -3.65 16.28
C ASN A 68 21.18 -4.15 16.18
N PHE A 69 20.20 -3.39 16.64
CA PHE A 69 18.79 -3.74 16.44
C PHE A 69 18.40 -3.72 14.97
N ILE A 70 18.84 -2.72 14.19
CA ILE A 70 18.59 -2.71 12.75
C ILE A 70 19.26 -3.90 12.07
N ARG A 71 20.51 -4.24 12.45
CA ARG A 71 21.18 -5.45 11.94
C ARG A 71 20.38 -6.72 12.22
N LEU A 72 19.78 -6.83 13.41
CA LEU A 72 18.91 -7.95 13.77
C LEU A 72 17.64 -7.97 12.91
N ILE A 73 16.97 -6.83 12.75
CA ILE A 73 15.75 -6.71 11.93
C ILE A 73 16.05 -7.05 10.47
N ALA A 74 17.16 -6.56 9.94
CA ALA A 74 17.58 -6.80 8.56
C ALA A 74 18.14 -8.22 8.33
N GLY A 75 18.26 -9.05 9.37
CA GLY A 75 18.85 -10.39 9.27
C GLY A 75 20.36 -10.40 8.99
N ALA A 76 21.04 -9.26 9.11
CA ALA A 76 22.48 -9.11 8.85
C ALA A 76 23.35 -9.44 10.07
N ARG A 77 22.93 -10.41 10.90
CA ARG A 77 23.65 -10.75 12.12
C ARG A 77 24.96 -11.49 11.78
N GLY A 78 26.07 -10.76 11.82
CA GLY A 78 27.40 -11.34 11.61
C GLY A 78 27.77 -11.63 10.15
N GLU A 79 26.91 -11.27 9.19
CA GLU A 79 27.26 -11.24 7.77
C GLU A 79 27.65 -9.82 7.34
N ASP A 80 28.52 -9.72 6.34
CA ASP A 80 28.84 -8.44 5.69
C ASP A 80 27.60 -7.93 4.93
N VAL A 81 27.14 -6.74 5.30
CA VAL A 81 25.99 -6.06 4.68
C VAL A 81 26.18 -5.92 3.17
N ASN A 82 27.42 -5.71 2.71
CA ASN A 82 27.73 -5.63 1.28
C ASN A 82 27.46 -6.94 0.55
N LEU A 83 27.90 -8.05 1.14
CA LEU A 83 27.71 -9.37 0.55
C LEU A 83 26.22 -9.74 0.48
N LEU A 84 25.46 -9.40 1.52
CA LEU A 84 24.00 -9.58 1.55
C LEU A 84 23.30 -8.72 0.48
N LEU A 85 23.68 -7.45 0.37
CA LEU A 85 23.14 -6.55 -0.66
C LEU A 85 23.43 -7.08 -2.07
N ASP A 86 24.64 -7.57 -2.32
CA ASP A 86 25.01 -8.13 -3.63
C ASP A 86 24.24 -9.41 -3.96
N LYS A 87 24.00 -10.28 -2.96
CA LYS A 87 23.14 -11.46 -3.13
C LYS A 87 21.71 -11.06 -3.48
N LEU A 88 21.13 -10.11 -2.74
CA LEU A 88 19.75 -9.68 -2.94
C LEU A 88 19.56 -8.92 -4.26
N ARG A 89 20.50 -8.06 -4.65
CA ARG A 89 20.45 -7.34 -5.94
C ARG A 89 20.55 -8.27 -7.15
N LYS A 90 21.19 -9.42 -7.01
CA LYS A 90 21.28 -10.43 -8.07
C LYS A 90 19.97 -11.19 -8.28
N ASP A 91 19.15 -11.32 -7.24
CA ASP A 91 17.85 -11.97 -7.35
C ASP A 91 16.77 -10.93 -7.73
N PRO A 92 16.16 -11.03 -8.93
CA PRO A 92 15.10 -10.13 -9.38
C PRO A 92 13.82 -10.22 -8.53
N ASN A 93 13.68 -11.25 -7.70
CA ASN A 93 12.51 -11.48 -6.87
C ASN A 93 12.74 -11.14 -5.39
N SER A 94 13.88 -10.53 -5.05
CA SER A 94 14.16 -10.05 -3.69
C SER A 94 13.15 -9.02 -3.22
N ASP A 95 13.03 -8.91 -1.90
CA ASP A 95 12.27 -7.84 -1.27
C ASP A 95 12.95 -6.48 -1.48
N ARG A 96 12.20 -5.51 -1.98
CA ARG A 96 12.74 -4.17 -2.20
C ARG A 96 12.96 -3.44 -0.88
N ASP A 97 12.01 -3.53 0.04
CA ASP A 97 12.10 -2.83 1.32
C ASP A 97 13.25 -3.39 2.17
N HIS A 98 13.54 -4.69 2.03
CA HIS A 98 14.74 -5.30 2.60
C HIS A 98 16.03 -4.73 2.01
N ILE A 99 16.11 -4.59 0.68
CA ILE A 99 17.26 -3.96 0.01
C ILE A 99 17.42 -2.51 0.46
N GLU A 100 16.32 -1.76 0.59
CA GLU A 100 16.33 -0.38 1.04
C GLU A 100 16.85 -0.29 2.48
N LEU A 101 16.34 -1.13 3.40
CA LEU A 101 16.81 -1.19 4.77
C LEU A 101 18.31 -1.51 4.88
N LEU A 102 18.79 -2.50 4.12
CA LEU A 102 20.21 -2.87 4.10
C LEU A 102 21.07 -1.76 3.48
N SER A 103 20.57 -1.06 2.45
CA SER A 103 21.29 0.05 1.84
C SER A 103 21.43 1.23 2.81
N PHE A 104 20.38 1.50 3.58
CA PHE A 104 20.39 2.50 4.64
C PHE A 104 21.35 2.11 5.78
N LEU A 105 21.34 0.83 6.18
CA LEU A 105 22.29 0.31 7.18
C LEU A 105 23.74 0.47 6.71
N LYS A 106 24.03 0.14 5.44
CA LYS A 106 25.35 0.32 4.84
C LYS A 106 25.82 1.78 4.90
N GLU A 107 24.96 2.73 4.53
CA GLU A 107 25.29 4.16 4.56
C GLU A 107 25.67 4.63 5.99
N ILE A 108 24.96 4.13 7.00
CA ILE A 108 25.25 4.42 8.40
C ILE A 108 26.58 3.81 8.85
N GLU A 109 26.86 2.57 8.46
CA GLU A 109 28.12 1.89 8.79
C GLU A 109 29.32 2.60 8.15
N GLU A 110 29.20 3.05 6.90
CA GLU A 110 30.23 3.84 6.21
C GLU A 110 30.46 5.18 6.92
N LYS A 111 29.40 5.89 7.33
CA LYS A 111 29.51 7.13 8.11
C LYS A 111 30.23 6.92 9.44
N LYS A 112 29.91 5.83 10.15
CA LYS A 112 30.58 5.44 11.41
C LYS A 112 32.07 5.17 11.18
N ASN A 113 32.41 4.41 10.15
CA ASN A 113 33.79 4.08 9.80
C ASN A 113 34.60 5.34 9.43
N ASN A 114 33.95 6.33 8.82
CA ASN A 114 34.53 7.63 8.51
C ASN A 114 34.55 8.60 9.72
N GLY A 115 34.29 8.11 10.94
CA GLY A 115 34.37 8.90 12.18
C GLY A 115 33.24 9.89 12.40
N HIS A 116 32.14 9.83 11.62
CA HIS A 116 30.99 10.71 11.81
C HIS A 116 30.03 10.12 12.86
N PRO A 117 29.55 10.92 13.83
CA PRO A 117 28.62 10.43 14.86
C PRO A 117 27.26 10.09 14.25
N ILE A 118 26.64 8.99 14.72
CA ILE A 118 25.40 8.45 14.16
C ILE A 118 24.20 9.12 14.85
N LYS A 119 23.97 10.40 14.53
CA LYS A 119 22.91 11.19 15.19
C LYS A 119 21.49 10.93 14.66
N ASP A 120 21.30 9.99 13.73
CA ASP A 120 20.01 9.76 13.05
C ASP A 120 19.22 8.55 13.59
N ILE A 121 18.95 8.55 14.91
CA ILE A 121 18.12 7.51 15.55
C ILE A 121 16.68 7.53 15.02
N ASN A 122 16.16 8.70 14.62
CA ASN A 122 14.80 8.80 14.08
C ASN A 122 14.71 8.21 12.68
N GLY A 123 15.69 8.46 11.80
CA GLY A 123 15.78 7.80 10.51
C GLY A 123 15.91 6.28 10.65
N MET A 124 16.70 5.81 11.63
CA MET A 124 16.80 4.40 11.99
C MET A 124 15.44 3.78 12.35
N LYS A 125 14.68 4.41 13.26
CA LYS A 125 13.34 3.96 13.63
C LYS A 125 12.39 3.98 12.45
N ALA A 126 12.40 5.05 11.65
CA ALA A 126 11.54 5.19 10.49
C ALA A 126 11.84 4.11 9.43
N ALA A 127 13.12 3.82 9.17
CA ALA A 127 13.53 2.76 8.25
C ALA A 127 13.09 1.38 8.74
N ALA A 128 13.28 1.09 10.03
CA ALA A 128 12.83 -0.16 10.63
C ALA A 128 11.30 -0.31 10.59
N LEU A 129 10.55 0.74 10.93
CA LEU A 129 9.08 0.72 10.90
C LEU A 129 8.55 0.53 9.48
N ARG A 130 9.11 1.23 8.50
CA ARG A 130 8.75 1.06 7.09
C ARG A 130 8.99 -0.38 6.61
N PHE A 131 10.11 -0.98 6.99
CA PHE A 131 10.38 -2.38 6.67
C PHE A 131 9.41 -3.34 7.36
N LEU A 132 9.06 -3.10 8.63
CA LEU A 132 8.08 -3.95 9.34
C LEU A 132 6.65 -3.78 8.82
N GLN A 133 6.34 -2.62 8.27
CA GLN A 133 5.06 -2.31 7.63
C GLN A 133 5.03 -2.72 6.15
N SER A 134 6.14 -3.23 5.58
CA SER A 134 6.13 -3.65 4.19
C SER A 134 5.26 -4.88 4.00
N ASP A 135 4.47 -4.85 2.93
CA ASP A 135 3.58 -5.94 2.56
C ASP A 135 4.34 -7.04 1.82
N TYR A 136 5.36 -7.65 2.45
CA TYR A 136 6.16 -8.70 1.80
C TYR A 136 5.36 -9.99 1.55
N ARG A 137 4.31 -10.24 2.34
CA ARG A 137 3.48 -11.44 2.23
C ARG A 137 2.15 -11.11 1.56
N ALA A 138 1.74 -11.97 0.63
CA ALA A 138 0.46 -11.87 -0.03
C ALA A 138 -0.62 -12.56 0.81
N VAL A 139 -1.28 -11.78 1.69
CA VAL A 139 -2.32 -12.26 2.61
C VAL A 139 -3.71 -11.80 2.15
N THR A 140 -3.86 -10.50 1.92
CA THR A 140 -5.13 -9.89 1.47
C THR A 140 -5.14 -9.71 -0.05
N GLU A 141 -6.33 -9.56 -0.64
CA GLU A 141 -6.48 -9.26 -2.07
C GLU A 141 -5.74 -7.97 -2.48
N GLU A 142 -5.71 -6.97 -1.59
CA GLU A 142 -4.96 -5.73 -1.79
C GLU A 142 -3.45 -5.98 -1.81
N ASN A 143 -2.92 -6.82 -0.91
CA ASN A 143 -1.50 -7.17 -0.92
C ASN A 143 -1.13 -7.92 -2.21
N PHE A 144 -1.97 -8.86 -2.68
CA PHE A 144 -1.75 -9.53 -3.97
C PHE A 144 -1.69 -8.53 -5.13
N ALA A 145 -2.60 -7.54 -5.14
CA ALA A 145 -2.64 -6.53 -6.19
C ALA A 145 -1.40 -5.62 -6.17
N ALA A 146 -0.97 -5.19 -4.98
CA ALA A 146 0.21 -4.34 -4.80
C ALA A 146 1.51 -5.06 -5.19
N LEU A 147 1.71 -6.29 -4.70
CA LEU A 147 2.89 -7.10 -5.01
C LEU A 147 2.98 -7.45 -6.50
N ALA A 148 1.84 -7.66 -7.18
CA ALA A 148 1.83 -7.90 -8.62
C ALA A 148 2.28 -6.68 -9.43
N ILE A 149 1.94 -5.46 -8.99
CA ILE A 149 2.43 -4.22 -9.60
C ILE A 149 3.94 -4.08 -9.35
N GLU A 150 4.35 -4.30 -8.10
CA GLU A 150 5.74 -4.19 -7.68
C GLU A 150 6.68 -5.11 -8.45
N ALA A 151 6.27 -6.35 -8.72
CA ALA A 151 7.02 -7.36 -9.47
C ALA A 151 7.54 -6.85 -10.84
N THR A 152 6.92 -5.81 -11.39
CA THR A 152 7.22 -5.26 -12.72
C THR A 152 7.76 -3.83 -12.71
N ARG A 153 7.77 -3.14 -11.56
CA ARG A 153 8.06 -1.71 -11.46
C ARG A 153 9.53 -1.33 -11.68
N ASN A 154 10.45 -2.29 -11.50
CA ASN A 154 11.90 -2.05 -11.53
C ASN A 154 12.66 -3.04 -12.42
N ARG A 155 11.97 -3.67 -13.36
CA ARG A 155 12.60 -4.52 -14.39
C ARG A 155 12.91 -3.68 -15.63
N ASP A 156 13.84 -4.19 -16.45
CA ASP A 156 14.31 -3.64 -17.72
C ASP A 156 13.24 -2.80 -18.43
N GLU A 157 13.55 -1.56 -18.84
CA GLU A 157 12.62 -0.57 -19.43
C GLU A 157 11.80 -1.11 -20.63
N LYS A 158 12.26 -2.22 -21.20
CA LYS A 158 11.63 -2.94 -22.30
C LYS A 158 10.37 -3.70 -21.90
N ILE A 159 10.21 -4.05 -20.62
CA ILE A 159 9.04 -4.77 -20.10
C ILE A 159 8.03 -3.74 -19.58
N PRO A 160 6.82 -3.67 -20.16
CA PRO A 160 5.82 -2.72 -19.69
C PRO A 160 5.35 -3.11 -18.28
N GLY A 161 5.29 -2.14 -17.37
CA GLY A 161 4.79 -2.36 -16.02
C GLY A 161 3.31 -2.77 -16.01
N VAL A 162 2.91 -3.50 -14.96
CA VAL A 162 1.51 -3.70 -14.61
C VAL A 162 0.98 -2.39 -14.04
N LYS A 163 -0.10 -1.87 -14.63
CA LYS A 163 -0.74 -0.62 -14.17
C LYS A 163 -1.78 -0.87 -13.11
N ARG A 164 -2.52 -1.96 -13.25
CA ARG A 164 -3.59 -2.36 -12.34
C ARG A 164 -3.69 -3.87 -12.30
N THR A 165 -4.04 -4.38 -11.13
CA THR A 165 -4.30 -5.79 -10.91
C THR A 165 -5.66 -5.94 -10.28
N ILE A 166 -6.41 -6.93 -10.75
CA ILE A 166 -7.67 -7.34 -10.12
C ILE A 166 -7.46 -8.73 -9.55
N VAL A 167 -7.77 -8.89 -8.28
CA VAL A 167 -7.62 -10.15 -7.55
C VAL A 167 -9.00 -10.68 -7.22
N LYS A 168 -9.20 -11.99 -7.41
CA LYS A 168 -10.42 -12.69 -7.02
C LYS A 168 -10.06 -13.94 -6.24
N GLY A 169 -10.38 -13.95 -4.95
CA GLY A 169 -10.33 -15.15 -4.13
C GLY A 169 -11.49 -16.09 -4.41
N SER A 170 -11.21 -17.40 -4.46
CA SER A 170 -12.20 -18.46 -4.49
C SER A 170 -12.18 -19.25 -3.17
N PRO A 171 -13.33 -19.79 -2.70
CA PRO A 171 -13.40 -20.51 -1.42
C PRO A 171 -12.51 -21.77 -1.32
N ASP A 172 -12.07 -22.31 -2.46
CA ASP A 172 -11.18 -23.46 -2.58
C ASP A 172 -9.69 -23.12 -2.36
N GLY A 173 -9.38 -21.87 -1.99
CA GLY A 173 -8.01 -21.39 -1.80
C GLY A 173 -7.30 -21.02 -3.12
N LYS A 174 -8.03 -20.97 -4.23
CA LYS A 174 -7.52 -20.47 -5.51
C LYS A 174 -7.64 -18.95 -5.57
N ILE A 175 -6.55 -18.30 -5.96
CA ILE A 175 -6.50 -16.84 -6.14
C ILE A 175 -6.21 -16.54 -7.59
N GLU A 176 -7.14 -15.86 -8.25
CA GLU A 176 -7.01 -15.45 -9.63
C GLU A 176 -6.57 -13.99 -9.71
N ILE A 177 -5.47 -13.75 -10.40
CA ILE A 177 -4.83 -12.43 -10.52
C ILE A 177 -4.88 -12.02 -11.98
N ILE A 178 -5.66 -11.00 -12.29
CA ILE A 178 -5.84 -10.47 -13.64
C ILE A 178 -4.98 -9.22 -13.77
N ILE A 179 -3.98 -9.29 -14.64
CA ILE A 179 -3.01 -8.21 -14.85
C ILE A 179 -3.48 -7.30 -15.97
N ILE A 180 -3.39 -5.98 -15.79
CA ILE A 180 -3.64 -4.98 -16.83
C ILE A 180 -2.34 -4.25 -17.17
N SER A 181 -1.94 -4.30 -18.44
CA SER A 181 -0.77 -3.59 -18.99
C SER A 181 -1.06 -3.05 -20.39
N ASP A 182 -0.29 -2.06 -20.83
CA ASP A 182 -0.50 -1.35 -22.11
C ASP A 182 -0.13 -2.20 -23.33
N ARG A 183 0.89 -3.06 -23.22
CA ARG A 183 1.36 -3.86 -24.38
C ARG A 183 0.88 -5.30 -24.23
N GLN A 184 -0.15 -5.64 -24.99
CA GLN A 184 -0.78 -6.96 -24.95
C GLN A 184 0.17 -8.09 -25.38
N GLU A 185 1.14 -7.78 -26.25
CA GLU A 185 2.12 -8.76 -26.77
C GLU A 185 3.03 -9.38 -25.70
N LYS A 186 3.14 -8.73 -24.52
CA LYS A 186 4.05 -9.14 -23.45
C LYS A 186 3.38 -9.86 -22.28
N TYR A 187 2.08 -10.17 -22.36
CA TYR A 187 1.36 -10.83 -21.27
C TYR A 187 1.94 -12.19 -20.88
N ALA A 188 2.49 -12.98 -21.82
CA ALA A 188 3.09 -14.28 -21.48
C ALA A 188 4.30 -14.13 -20.54
N GLU A 189 5.19 -13.17 -20.84
CA GLU A 189 6.35 -12.85 -20.01
C GLU A 189 5.92 -12.26 -18.66
N LEU A 190 4.97 -11.32 -18.67
CA LEU A 190 4.44 -10.69 -17.45
C LEU A 190 3.79 -11.69 -16.49
N LYS A 191 2.97 -12.61 -17.02
CA LYS A 191 2.32 -13.66 -16.22
C LYS A 191 3.36 -14.51 -15.48
N LYS A 192 4.45 -14.86 -16.16
CA LYS A 192 5.54 -15.63 -15.56
C LYS A 192 6.25 -14.83 -14.47
N ILE A 193 6.60 -13.58 -14.75
CA ILE A 193 7.28 -12.69 -13.78
C ILE A 193 6.45 -12.52 -12.50
N VAL A 194 5.18 -12.17 -12.64
CA VAL A 194 4.29 -11.95 -11.49
C VAL A 194 4.08 -13.25 -10.72
N LYS A 195 3.91 -14.38 -11.42
CA LYS A 195 3.76 -15.68 -10.76
C LYS A 195 5.00 -16.04 -9.96
N ASP A 196 6.19 -15.94 -10.56
CA ASP A 196 7.47 -16.29 -9.92
C ASP A 196 7.75 -15.37 -8.72
N TYR A 197 7.31 -14.11 -8.78
CA TYR A 197 7.44 -13.15 -7.67
C TYR A 197 6.48 -13.45 -6.50
N LEU A 198 5.26 -13.90 -6.79
CA LEU A 198 4.23 -14.15 -5.76
C LEU A 198 4.31 -15.55 -5.14
N GLU A 199 4.81 -16.56 -5.85
CA GLU A 199 4.96 -17.93 -5.33
C GLU A 199 5.71 -18.03 -3.99
N PRO A 200 6.85 -17.37 -3.76
CA PRO A 200 7.50 -17.41 -2.44
C PRO A 200 6.76 -16.60 -1.35
N ARG A 201 5.79 -15.76 -1.74
CA ARG A 201 5.10 -14.79 -0.86
C ARG A 201 3.67 -15.20 -0.49
N ARG A 202 3.15 -16.29 -1.06
CA ARG A 202 1.79 -16.77 -0.78
C ARG A 202 1.68 -17.55 0.52
N LEU A 203 0.46 -17.64 1.02
CA LEU A 203 0.12 -18.54 2.12
C LEU A 203 0.22 -20.02 1.71
N ILE A 204 0.42 -20.87 2.72
CA ILE A 204 0.39 -22.33 2.57
C ILE A 204 -1.01 -22.73 2.06
N CYS A 205 -1.07 -23.74 1.17
CA CYS A 205 -2.29 -24.22 0.51
C CYS A 205 -2.97 -23.25 -0.49
N THR A 206 -2.47 -22.04 -0.70
CA THR A 206 -2.99 -21.13 -1.73
C THR A 206 -2.49 -21.50 -3.12
N LYS A 207 -3.37 -21.52 -4.13
CA LYS A 207 -2.99 -21.72 -5.54
C LYS A 207 -3.14 -20.41 -6.31
N ILE A 208 -2.03 -19.88 -6.83
CA ILE A 208 -2.05 -18.63 -7.62
C ILE A 208 -2.23 -18.95 -9.10
N VAL A 209 -3.20 -18.28 -9.73
CA VAL A 209 -3.39 -18.32 -11.18
C VAL A 209 -3.37 -16.90 -11.74
N VAL A 210 -2.34 -16.59 -12.50
CA VAL A 210 -2.20 -15.29 -13.17
C VAL A 210 -2.81 -15.36 -14.57
N LYS A 211 -3.76 -14.48 -14.87
CA LYS A 211 -4.51 -14.40 -16.12
C LYS A 211 -4.30 -13.05 -16.81
N GLU A 212 -4.48 -13.04 -18.12
CA GLU A 212 -4.59 -11.83 -18.91
C GLU A 212 -6.05 -11.32 -18.93
N PRO A 213 -6.28 -10.03 -19.19
CA PRO A 213 -7.61 -9.47 -19.21
C PRO A 213 -8.30 -9.83 -20.53
N VAL A 214 -9.58 -10.19 -20.43
CA VAL A 214 -10.47 -10.30 -21.58
C VAL A 214 -11.07 -8.92 -21.80
N TYR A 215 -10.99 -8.41 -23.03
CA TYR A 215 -11.57 -7.13 -23.41
C TYR A 215 -12.85 -7.36 -24.21
N SER A 216 -13.93 -6.71 -23.77
CA SER A 216 -15.19 -6.66 -24.51
C SER A 216 -15.26 -5.36 -25.31
N LEU A 217 -15.70 -5.45 -26.57
CA LEU A 217 -16.02 -4.27 -27.39
C LEU A 217 -17.40 -3.73 -27.01
N LEU A 218 -17.56 -2.41 -27.04
CA LEU A 218 -18.84 -1.76 -26.78
C LEU A 218 -19.13 -0.74 -27.88
N LYS A 219 -20.29 -0.89 -28.53
CA LYS A 219 -20.82 0.16 -29.42
C LYS A 219 -21.87 0.95 -28.67
N ILE A 220 -21.73 2.27 -28.70
CA ILE A 220 -22.67 3.21 -28.07
C ILE A 220 -23.15 4.18 -29.15
N GLN A 221 -24.46 4.22 -29.36
CA GLN A 221 -25.10 5.25 -30.18
C GLN A 221 -25.84 6.19 -29.25
N ILE A 222 -25.57 7.48 -29.39
CA ILE A 222 -26.08 8.53 -28.52
C ILE A 222 -26.86 9.52 -29.39
N GLU A 223 -28.09 9.81 -29.00
CA GLU A 223 -28.92 10.87 -29.54
C GLU A 223 -29.14 11.88 -28.41
N ALA A 224 -28.64 13.10 -28.60
CA ALA A 224 -28.72 14.14 -27.57
C ALA A 224 -29.00 15.52 -28.18
N THR A 225 -29.66 16.36 -27.40
CA THR A 225 -29.96 17.75 -27.74
C THR A 225 -29.00 18.69 -27.01
N LEU A 226 -28.45 19.66 -27.74
CA LEU A 226 -27.44 20.60 -27.20
C LEU A 226 -28.05 21.95 -26.86
N LEU A 227 -27.38 22.69 -25.97
CA LEU A 227 -27.75 24.07 -25.66
C LEU A 227 -27.52 25.00 -26.88
N PRO A 228 -28.36 26.04 -27.08
CA PRO A 228 -28.36 26.87 -28.30
C PRO A 228 -27.04 27.60 -28.64
N HIS A 229 -26.17 27.81 -27.65
CA HIS A 229 -24.90 28.53 -27.81
C HIS A 229 -23.67 27.62 -27.82
N ALA A 230 -23.87 26.31 -27.82
CA ALA A 230 -22.79 25.36 -27.59
C ALA A 230 -22.27 24.76 -28.90
N SER A 231 -20.95 24.61 -29.01
CA SER A 231 -20.31 24.06 -30.23
C SER A 231 -20.44 22.53 -30.28
N ALA A 232 -21.21 22.03 -31.24
CA ALA A 232 -21.43 20.59 -31.43
C ALA A 232 -20.13 19.79 -31.57
N ARG A 233 -19.09 20.35 -32.20
CA ARG A 233 -17.78 19.68 -32.35
C ARG A 233 -17.05 19.52 -31.02
N ILE A 234 -17.07 20.53 -30.16
CA ILE A 234 -16.40 20.50 -28.84
C ILE A 234 -17.16 19.55 -27.93
N ILE A 235 -18.49 19.62 -27.92
CA ILE A 235 -19.32 18.77 -27.06
C ILE A 235 -19.22 17.30 -27.47
N LYS A 236 -19.30 16.97 -28.77
CA LYS A 236 -19.09 15.59 -29.25
C LYS A 236 -17.76 15.01 -28.73
N ARG A 237 -16.68 15.80 -28.78
CA ARG A 237 -15.36 15.39 -28.26
C ARG A 237 -15.37 15.23 -26.73
N ASN A 238 -16.01 16.15 -26.00
CA ASN A 238 -16.10 16.09 -24.54
C ASN A 238 -16.92 14.88 -24.08
N ILE A 239 -18.07 14.61 -24.70
CA ILE A 239 -18.89 13.41 -24.44
C ILE A 239 -18.06 12.17 -24.69
N GLN A 240 -17.41 12.06 -25.86
CA GLN A 240 -16.57 10.91 -26.18
C GLN A 240 -15.48 10.71 -25.11
N LYS A 241 -14.76 11.77 -24.76
CA LYS A 241 -13.69 11.71 -23.76
C LYS A 241 -14.22 11.33 -22.38
N ASN A 242 -15.33 11.89 -21.92
CA ASN A 242 -15.91 11.59 -20.62
C ASN A 242 -16.34 10.12 -20.51
N ILE A 243 -16.92 9.57 -21.58
CA ILE A 243 -17.30 8.16 -21.64
C ILE A 243 -16.06 7.25 -21.67
N GLU A 244 -15.04 7.59 -22.47
CA GLU A 244 -13.77 6.86 -22.51
C GLU A 244 -13.06 6.88 -21.15
N ASP A 245 -12.98 8.05 -20.50
CA ASP A 245 -12.37 8.23 -19.18
C ASP A 245 -13.15 7.48 -18.09
N PHE A 246 -14.49 7.46 -18.16
CA PHE A 246 -15.33 6.73 -17.20
C PHE A 246 -15.23 5.21 -17.34
N LEU A 247 -15.20 4.71 -18.57
CA LEU A 247 -15.09 3.28 -18.84
C LEU A 247 -13.63 2.78 -18.84
N ASP A 248 -12.66 3.66 -18.56
CA ASP A 248 -11.24 3.32 -18.54
C ASP A 248 -10.94 2.23 -17.48
N PRO A 249 -10.31 1.10 -17.89
CA PRO A 249 -9.99 0.01 -16.97
C PRO A 249 -8.97 0.32 -15.88
N VAL A 250 -8.24 1.44 -15.94
CA VAL A 250 -7.19 1.83 -15.00
C VAL A 250 -7.61 3.01 -14.14
N LYS A 251 -8.25 4.02 -14.72
CA LYS A 251 -8.59 5.30 -14.06
C LYS A 251 -10.08 5.58 -13.91
N GLY A 252 -10.92 4.86 -14.65
CA GLY A 252 -12.36 5.06 -14.68
C GLY A 252 -13.13 4.51 -13.47
N GLY A 253 -14.42 4.32 -13.65
CA GLY A 253 -15.37 3.87 -12.62
C GLY A 253 -15.69 4.94 -11.58
N ASP A 254 -16.73 4.66 -10.78
CA ASP A 254 -17.26 5.60 -9.77
C ASP A 254 -16.20 6.03 -8.74
N ASP A 255 -15.36 5.09 -8.30
CA ASP A 255 -14.29 5.33 -7.31
C ASP A 255 -12.97 5.85 -7.93
N LYS A 256 -12.91 6.07 -9.26
CA LYS A 256 -11.69 6.44 -10.00
C LYS A 256 -10.52 5.46 -9.84
N LYS A 257 -10.82 4.20 -9.51
CA LYS A 257 -9.86 3.09 -9.36
C LYS A 257 -9.82 2.16 -10.58
N GLY A 258 -10.45 2.55 -11.69
CA GLY A 258 -10.62 1.77 -12.91
C GLY A 258 -11.95 1.01 -12.96
N TRP A 259 -12.53 0.86 -14.15
CA TRP A 259 -13.79 0.13 -14.36
C TRP A 259 -13.71 -1.31 -13.80
N PRO A 260 -14.69 -1.78 -12.99
CA PRO A 260 -14.63 -3.10 -12.38
C PRO A 260 -14.76 -4.26 -13.40
N TYR A 261 -14.01 -5.34 -13.17
CA TYR A 261 -13.98 -6.50 -14.08
C TYR A 261 -15.30 -7.29 -14.08
N GLY A 262 -15.94 -7.35 -15.24
CA GLY A 262 -17.21 -8.05 -15.46
C GLY A 262 -18.44 -7.30 -14.97
N ARG A 263 -18.30 -6.04 -14.51
CA ARG A 263 -19.46 -5.20 -14.16
C ARG A 263 -20.20 -4.84 -15.45
N PRO A 264 -21.52 -5.09 -15.55
CA PRO A 264 -22.30 -4.68 -16.70
C PRO A 264 -22.34 -3.15 -16.83
N VAL A 265 -22.35 -2.62 -18.06
CA VAL A 265 -22.63 -1.18 -18.28
C VAL A 265 -24.13 -0.98 -18.27
N SER A 266 -24.59 -0.01 -17.48
CA SER A 266 -25.99 0.43 -17.53
C SER A 266 -26.16 1.63 -18.45
N VAL A 267 -27.26 1.66 -19.19
CA VAL A 267 -27.63 2.83 -20.00
C VAL A 267 -27.83 4.05 -19.11
N TYR A 268 -28.37 3.89 -17.89
CA TYR A 268 -28.62 4.98 -16.96
C TYR A 268 -27.33 5.67 -16.47
N GLU A 269 -26.25 4.92 -16.30
CA GLU A 269 -24.93 5.48 -15.96
C GLU A 269 -24.41 6.36 -17.10
N LEU A 270 -24.58 5.91 -18.34
CA LEU A 270 -24.21 6.69 -19.52
C LEU A 270 -25.05 7.96 -19.66
N PHE A 271 -26.37 7.88 -19.43
CA PHE A 271 -27.24 9.06 -19.39
C PHE A 271 -26.70 10.12 -18.44
N HIS A 272 -26.40 9.72 -17.21
CA HIS A 272 -25.91 10.64 -16.18
C HIS A 272 -24.62 11.35 -16.60
N ILE A 273 -23.63 10.61 -17.11
CA ILE A 273 -22.34 11.17 -17.53
C ILE A 273 -22.48 12.12 -18.71
N ILE A 274 -23.37 11.80 -19.65
CA ILE A 274 -23.60 12.65 -20.82
C ILE A 274 -24.32 13.94 -20.40
N GLU A 275 -25.31 13.87 -19.52
CA GLU A 275 -26.02 15.05 -18.99
C GLU A 275 -25.13 15.94 -18.12
N GLU A 276 -24.18 15.38 -17.38
CA GLU A 276 -23.18 16.16 -16.63
C GLU A 276 -22.19 16.91 -17.55
N THR A 277 -22.15 16.58 -18.84
CA THR A 277 -21.24 17.24 -19.79
C THR A 277 -21.75 18.64 -20.13
N GLN A 278 -20.95 19.66 -19.79
CA GLN A 278 -21.30 21.06 -20.06
C GLN A 278 -21.63 21.30 -21.54
N GLY A 279 -22.84 21.84 -21.79
CA GLY A 279 -23.32 22.15 -23.14
C GLY A 279 -24.37 21.18 -23.69
N VAL A 280 -24.63 20.06 -23.00
CA VAL A 280 -25.77 19.17 -23.25
C VAL A 280 -27.00 19.73 -22.53
N ASP A 281 -28.15 19.76 -23.21
CA ASP A 281 -29.43 20.14 -22.60
C ASP A 281 -30.11 18.91 -21.99
N HIS A 282 -30.36 17.90 -22.82
CA HIS A 282 -30.84 16.58 -22.40
C HIS A 282 -30.45 15.51 -23.41
N VAL A 283 -30.51 14.25 -23.00
CA VAL A 283 -30.22 13.09 -23.86
C VAL A 283 -31.54 12.43 -24.26
N ASP A 284 -31.74 12.27 -25.56
CA ASP A 284 -32.96 11.67 -26.12
C ASP A 284 -32.93 10.14 -26.02
N ASN A 285 -31.81 9.54 -26.41
CA ASN A 285 -31.68 8.10 -26.46
C ASN A 285 -30.22 7.63 -26.38
N VAL A 286 -30.00 6.48 -25.76
CA VAL A 286 -28.70 5.81 -25.71
C VAL A 286 -28.92 4.33 -26.03
N ILE A 287 -28.31 3.86 -27.12
CA ILE A 287 -28.41 2.49 -27.61
C ILE A 287 -27.07 1.80 -27.45
N LEU A 288 -27.08 0.62 -26.83
CA LEU A 288 -25.92 -0.25 -26.66
C LEU A 288 -25.95 -1.38 -27.69
N ASP A 289 -24.84 -1.63 -28.38
CA ASP A 289 -24.65 -2.74 -29.33
C ASP A 289 -25.75 -2.87 -30.39
N ASP A 290 -26.23 -1.75 -30.92
CA ASP A 290 -27.29 -1.71 -31.93
C ASP A 290 -28.62 -2.37 -31.48
N LYS A 291 -28.81 -2.56 -30.15
CA LYS A 291 -30.00 -3.18 -29.55
C LYS A 291 -30.85 -2.15 -28.80
N PRO A 292 -31.88 -1.56 -29.43
CA PRO A 292 -32.76 -0.61 -28.76
C PRO A 292 -33.49 -1.29 -27.58
N GLY A 293 -33.52 -0.62 -26.42
CA GLY A 293 -34.17 -1.11 -25.20
C GLY A 293 -33.30 -1.98 -24.27
N LEU A 294 -32.04 -2.26 -24.63
CA LEU A 294 -31.12 -2.98 -23.76
C LEU A 294 -30.70 -2.10 -22.58
N LYS A 295 -31.29 -2.32 -21.40
CA LYS A 295 -30.99 -1.51 -20.20
C LYS A 295 -29.58 -1.71 -19.64
N ASN A 296 -29.09 -2.95 -19.70
CA ASN A 296 -27.79 -3.33 -19.17
C ASN A 296 -27.09 -4.26 -20.15
N LYS A 297 -25.84 -3.97 -20.50
CA LYS A 297 -25.00 -4.88 -21.28
C LYS A 297 -24.08 -5.65 -20.35
N LYS A 298 -24.18 -6.99 -20.38
CA LYS A 298 -23.21 -7.86 -19.70
C LYS A 298 -21.85 -7.77 -20.39
N ILE A 299 -20.81 -7.63 -19.59
CA ILE A 299 -19.42 -7.54 -20.07
C ILE A 299 -18.69 -8.78 -19.61
N GLU A 300 -18.01 -9.44 -20.54
CA GLU A 300 -17.02 -10.46 -20.21
C GLU A 300 -15.66 -9.76 -20.08
N GLY A 301 -15.31 -9.42 -18.83
CA GLY A 301 -14.01 -8.82 -18.49
C GLY A 301 -13.98 -7.30 -18.42
N LEU A 302 -13.00 -6.68 -19.08
CA LEU A 302 -12.77 -5.23 -19.07
C LEU A 302 -13.33 -4.56 -20.31
N MET A 303 -13.54 -3.25 -20.21
CA MET A 303 -13.86 -2.45 -21.39
C MET A 303 -12.65 -2.33 -22.30
N GLY A 304 -12.82 -2.75 -23.55
CA GLY A 304 -11.84 -2.55 -24.62
C GLY A 304 -12.09 -1.24 -25.37
N LYS A 305 -11.98 -1.29 -26.69
CA LYS A 305 -12.30 -0.16 -27.55
C LYS A 305 -13.82 0.11 -27.51
N VAL A 306 -14.19 1.35 -27.19
CA VAL A 306 -15.57 1.84 -27.25
C VAL A 306 -15.75 2.58 -28.56
N ASP A 307 -16.74 2.16 -29.35
CA ASP A 307 -17.11 2.81 -30.61
C ASP A 307 -18.34 3.69 -30.35
N ILE A 308 -18.14 5.00 -30.39
CA ILE A 308 -19.15 5.99 -29.97
C ILE A 308 -19.61 6.77 -31.20
N SER A 309 -20.90 6.65 -31.51
CA SER A 309 -21.56 7.41 -32.57
C SER A 309 -22.54 8.41 -31.96
N ILE A 310 -22.29 9.70 -32.14
CA ILE A 310 -23.10 10.78 -31.54
C ILE A 310 -23.87 11.52 -32.63
N LYS A 311 -25.20 11.41 -32.57
CA LYS A 311 -26.14 12.25 -33.34
C LYS A 311 -26.65 13.37 -32.45
N VAL A 312 -26.64 14.58 -33.00
CA VAL A 312 -27.10 15.76 -32.27
C VAL A 312 -28.33 16.31 -32.96
N ALA A 313 -29.42 16.47 -32.21
CA ALA A 313 -30.59 17.21 -32.69
C ALA A 313 -30.29 18.71 -32.60
N GLY A 314 -30.43 19.43 -33.72
CA GLY A 314 -30.12 20.87 -33.80
C GLY A 314 -29.17 21.28 -34.94
N GLU A 315 -28.74 20.35 -35.81
CA GLU A 315 -28.14 20.72 -37.10
C GLU A 315 -29.22 21.37 -37.99
N LYS A 316 -29.35 22.69 -37.89
CA LYS A 316 -29.90 23.57 -38.92
C LYS A 316 -28.86 24.60 -39.31
#